data_AF-A0A6J1WV64-F1
#
_entry.id   AF-A0A6J1WV64-F1
#
_cell.length_a   1.000
_cell.length_b   1.000
_cell.length_c   1.000
_cell.angle_alpha   90.00
_cell.angle_beta   90.00
_cell.angle_gamma   90.00
#
_symmetry.space_group_name_H-M   'P 1'
#
loop_
_entity.id
_entity.type
_entity.pdbx_description
1 polymer ?
#
loop_
_entity_poly.entity_id
_entity_poly.type
_entity_poly.pdbx_seq_one_letter_code
_entity_poly.pdbx_strand_id
1 'polypeptide(L)'
;YILGESGEGWLGADDEPLKGFSWRGGSERDTTGLLLWSQPFKATLANGEKVVIFLMDTQGTFDSESTVRDNAIVFALSTMLSSVLIYNLSQNIEEDDLQHLQLFTDYGSLAQEKSVGKPFQRLQFLIRDWSVPYEYPYGAQGGLKLLHKRLEVHEGQHKELQTLRQHIQACFEELACFLMPHPGLNVATSPEFNGKLAGR
;
A
#
# COMPACT_ATOMS: atom_id res chain seq x y z
N TYR A 1 -11.42 13.59 -3.55
CA TYR A 1 -10.02 14.00 -3.81
C TYR A 1 -10.00 15.44 -4.29
N ILE A 2 -9.57 16.36 -3.43
CA ILE A 2 -9.47 17.78 -3.75
C ILE A 2 -7.97 18.10 -3.76
N LEU A 3 -7.45 18.57 -4.90
CA LEU A 3 -6.18 19.32 -4.91
C LEU A 3 -6.48 20.64 -4.20
N GLY A 4 -6.47 20.63 -2.87
CA GLY A 4 -6.49 21.85 -2.09
C GLY A 4 -5.12 22.48 -2.15
N GLU A 5 -5.06 23.77 -2.47
CA GLU A 5 -3.92 24.60 -2.09
C GLU A 5 -3.64 24.37 -0.60
N SER A 6 -2.36 24.26 -0.23
CA SER A 6 -1.88 24.17 1.15
C SER A 6 -2.83 24.82 2.17
N GLY A 7 -3.68 24.02 2.82
CA GLY A 7 -4.83 24.53 3.55
C GLY A 7 -5.24 23.62 4.70
N GLU A 8 -5.52 24.24 5.83
CA GLU A 8 -6.26 23.62 6.93
C GLU A 8 -7.61 23.10 6.40
N GLY A 9 -8.04 21.91 6.82
CA GLY A 9 -9.34 21.34 6.44
C GLY A 9 -9.36 20.51 5.14
N TRP A 10 -8.22 20.08 4.58
CA TRP A 10 -8.19 19.17 3.42
C TRP A 10 -8.90 17.83 3.65
N LEU A 11 -9.04 17.43 4.91
CA LEU A 11 -9.79 16.24 5.34
C LEU A 11 -11.30 16.35 5.10
N GLY A 12 -11.80 17.54 4.75
CA GLY A 12 -13.22 17.83 4.62
C GLY A 12 -13.86 18.19 5.96
N ALA A 13 -15.16 18.46 5.94
CA ALA A 13 -15.94 18.68 7.15
C ALA A 13 -16.22 17.36 7.86
N ASP A 14 -16.28 17.38 9.20
CA ASP A 14 -16.43 16.15 9.98
C ASP A 14 -17.73 15.38 9.69
N ASP A 15 -18.76 16.08 9.24
CA ASP A 15 -20.08 15.55 8.92
C ASP A 15 -20.27 15.19 7.44
N GLU A 16 -19.26 15.42 6.59
CA GLU A 16 -19.29 15.10 5.17
C GLU A 16 -19.03 13.59 4.94
N PRO A 17 -19.91 12.87 4.20
CA PRO A 17 -19.65 11.49 3.80
C PRO A 17 -18.45 11.37 2.85
N LEU A 18 -17.67 10.29 2.97
CA LEU A 18 -16.53 10.03 2.10
C LEU A 18 -17.00 9.67 0.69
N LYS A 19 -16.47 10.38 -0.32
CA LYS A 19 -16.71 10.15 -1.74
C LYS A 19 -15.39 9.90 -2.47
N GLY A 20 -15.42 9.14 -3.55
CA GLY A 20 -14.23 8.79 -4.31
C GLY A 20 -14.42 7.50 -5.09
N PHE A 21 -13.38 6.65 -5.08
CA PHE A 21 -13.54 5.26 -5.47
C PHE A 21 -14.64 4.60 -4.64
N SER A 22 -15.31 3.62 -5.24
CA SER A 22 -16.31 2.83 -4.50
C SER A 22 -15.64 2.14 -3.33
N TRP A 23 -16.31 2.16 -2.18
CA TRP A 23 -15.89 1.44 -0.99
C TRP A 23 -17.13 1.05 -0.20
N ARG A 24 -17.06 -0.09 0.48
CA ARG A 24 -18.13 -0.57 1.35
C ARG A 24 -17.60 -1.54 2.40
N GLY A 25 -18.38 -1.74 3.45
CA GLY A 25 -18.20 -2.88 4.35
C GLY A 25 -18.69 -4.20 3.73
N GLY A 26 -18.58 -5.27 4.50
CA GLY A 26 -18.97 -6.63 4.12
C GLY A 26 -17.78 -7.52 3.76
N SER A 27 -18.04 -8.83 3.68
CA SER A 27 -17.01 -9.85 3.38
C SER A 27 -16.68 -9.98 1.90
N GLU A 28 -17.59 -9.54 1.03
CA GLU A 28 -17.42 -9.61 -0.42
C GLU A 28 -16.62 -8.42 -0.94
N ARG A 29 -15.75 -8.67 -1.92
CA ARG A 29 -14.93 -7.66 -2.60
C ARG A 29 -15.76 -6.56 -3.28
N ASP A 30 -15.19 -5.35 -3.39
CA ASP A 30 -15.82 -4.22 -4.09
C ASP A 30 -15.11 -3.87 -5.41
N THR A 31 -13.79 -3.65 -5.38
CA THR A 31 -12.99 -3.32 -6.56
C THR A 31 -12.57 -4.59 -7.34
N THR A 32 -12.69 -4.58 -8.67
CA THR A 32 -12.18 -5.63 -9.58
C THR A 32 -11.17 -5.04 -10.57
N GLY A 33 -10.01 -5.67 -10.72
CA GLY A 33 -8.92 -5.21 -11.59
C GLY A 33 -8.23 -3.94 -11.10
N LEU A 34 -8.04 -2.97 -12.01
CA LEU A 34 -7.36 -1.69 -11.78
C LEU A 34 -8.27 -0.54 -12.16
N LEU A 35 -8.52 0.38 -11.23
CA LEU A 35 -9.31 1.58 -11.45
C LEU A 35 -8.42 2.80 -11.37
N LEU A 36 -8.35 3.57 -12.45
CA LEU A 36 -7.71 4.88 -12.45
C LEU A 36 -8.73 5.97 -12.19
N TRP A 37 -8.37 6.94 -11.36
CA TRP A 37 -9.19 8.14 -11.19
C TRP A 37 -9.27 8.89 -12.52
N SER A 38 -10.49 9.19 -12.97
CA SER A 38 -10.76 9.68 -14.33
C SER A 38 -10.11 11.04 -14.63
N GLN A 39 -9.88 11.85 -13.60
CA GLN A 39 -9.28 13.17 -13.73
C GLN A 39 -7.88 13.18 -13.10
N PRO A 40 -6.80 13.18 -13.89
CA PRO A 40 -5.46 13.28 -13.34
C PRO A 40 -5.22 14.65 -12.70
N PHE A 41 -4.42 14.66 -11.64
CA PHE A 41 -4.12 15.85 -10.86
C PHE A 41 -2.82 16.47 -11.37
N LYS A 42 -2.84 17.77 -11.70
CA LYS A 42 -1.63 18.48 -12.13
C LYS A 42 -1.01 19.16 -10.92
N ALA A 43 0.29 18.97 -10.70
CA ALA A 43 1.01 19.58 -9.60
C ALA A 43 2.34 20.19 -10.09
N THR A 44 2.87 21.12 -9.32
CA THR A 44 4.24 21.64 -9.51
C THR A 44 5.03 21.28 -8.26
N LEU A 45 6.11 20.53 -8.44
CA LEU A 45 7.01 20.12 -7.37
C LEU A 45 7.79 21.33 -6.83
N ALA A 46 8.39 21.19 -5.64
CA ALA A 46 9.18 22.27 -5.02
C ALA A 46 10.38 22.72 -5.86
N ASN A 47 10.91 21.84 -6.73
CA ASN A 47 11.98 22.15 -7.68
C ASN A 47 11.48 22.90 -8.94
N GLY A 48 10.17 23.19 -9.05
CA GLY A 48 9.55 23.85 -10.20
C GLY A 48 9.09 22.91 -11.33
N GLU A 49 9.33 21.61 -11.20
CA GLU A 49 8.93 20.62 -12.20
C GLU A 49 7.41 20.40 -12.20
N LYS A 50 6.80 20.39 -13.40
CA LYS A 50 5.37 20.13 -13.56
C LYS A 50 5.13 18.64 -13.74
N VAL A 51 4.31 18.06 -12.87
CA VAL A 51 3.99 16.63 -12.87
C VAL A 51 2.49 16.39 -13.00
N VAL A 52 2.14 15.19 -13.45
CA VAL A 52 0.77 14.70 -13.52
C VAL A 52 0.66 13.48 -12.61
N ILE A 53 -0.24 13.55 -11.65
CA ILE A 53 -0.46 12.52 -10.62
C ILE A 53 -1.71 11.74 -11.01
N PHE A 54 -1.54 10.43 -11.16
CA PHE A 54 -2.62 9.47 -11.32
C PHE A 54 -2.85 8.74 -9.99
N LEU A 55 -4.11 8.56 -9.62
CA LEU A 55 -4.50 7.70 -8.51
C LEU A 55 -5.03 6.39 -9.09
N MET A 56 -4.52 5.28 -8.58
CA MET A 56 -4.90 3.94 -8.99
C MET A 56 -5.39 3.18 -7.76
N ASP A 57 -6.62 2.71 -7.80
CA ASP A 57 -7.16 1.75 -6.86
C ASP A 57 -7.10 0.36 -7.47
N THR A 58 -6.73 -0.63 -6.67
CA THR A 58 -6.43 -1.99 -7.14
C THR A 58 -7.29 -2.98 -6.40
N GLN A 59 -7.73 -4.03 -7.07
CA GLN A 59 -8.41 -5.14 -6.42
C GLN A 59 -7.57 -5.70 -5.26
N GLY A 60 -8.24 -5.99 -4.14
CA GLY A 60 -7.63 -6.67 -3.01
C GLY A 60 -7.17 -8.07 -3.39
N THR A 61 -5.93 -8.40 -3.09
CA THR A 61 -5.42 -9.77 -3.24
C THR A 61 -6.15 -10.71 -2.27
N PHE A 62 -6.40 -11.95 -2.69
CA PHE A 62 -7.01 -13.03 -1.88
C PHE A 62 -8.52 -12.92 -1.61
N ASP A 63 -9.30 -12.52 -2.62
CA ASP A 63 -10.74 -12.82 -2.61
C ASP A 63 -11.02 -14.30 -2.94
N SER A 64 -12.24 -14.76 -2.63
CA SER A 64 -12.71 -16.13 -2.85
C SER A 64 -12.99 -16.47 -4.32
N GLU A 65 -12.85 -15.51 -5.23
CA GLU A 65 -13.29 -15.61 -6.63
C GLU A 65 -12.12 -15.57 -7.64
N SER A 66 -10.93 -15.14 -7.22
CA SER A 66 -9.77 -14.93 -8.08
C SER A 66 -8.69 -15.96 -7.83
N THR A 67 -8.02 -16.39 -8.91
CA THR A 67 -6.89 -17.29 -8.77
C THR A 67 -5.65 -16.55 -8.24
N VAL A 68 -4.68 -17.29 -7.70
CA VAL A 68 -3.35 -16.76 -7.36
C VAL A 68 -2.71 -16.05 -8.56
N ARG A 69 -2.97 -16.55 -9.78
CA ARG A 69 -2.46 -15.96 -11.01
C ARG A 69 -3.11 -14.61 -11.33
N ASP A 70 -4.42 -14.47 -11.14
CA ASP A 70 -5.12 -13.21 -11.40
C ASP A 70 -4.64 -12.11 -10.44
N ASN A 71 -4.50 -12.44 -9.16
CA ASN A 71 -3.95 -11.56 -8.14
C ASN A 71 -2.51 -11.15 -8.48
N ALA A 72 -1.68 -12.08 -8.94
CA ALA A 72 -0.31 -11.79 -9.37
C ALA A 72 -0.28 -10.84 -10.58
N ILE A 73 -1.20 -10.98 -11.55
CA ILE A 73 -1.26 -10.10 -12.72
C ILE A 73 -1.67 -8.68 -12.33
N VAL A 74 -2.75 -8.52 -11.55
CA VAL A 74 -3.22 -7.21 -11.08
C VAL A 74 -2.11 -6.52 -10.30
N PHE A 75 -1.45 -7.24 -9.40
CA PHE A 75 -0.36 -6.68 -8.61
C PHE A 75 0.87 -6.32 -9.45
N ALA A 76 1.31 -7.22 -10.34
CA ALA A 76 2.47 -6.96 -11.20
C ALA A 76 2.25 -5.74 -12.11
N LEU A 77 1.07 -5.63 -12.72
CA LEU A 77 0.70 -4.45 -13.51
C LEU A 77 0.65 -3.19 -12.64
N SER A 78 0.09 -3.27 -11.44
CA SER A 78 0.05 -2.14 -10.50
C SER A 78 1.46 -1.66 -10.15
N THR A 79 2.37 -2.61 -9.90
CA THR A 79 3.76 -2.32 -9.53
C THR A 79 4.53 -1.72 -10.70
N MET A 80 4.39 -2.28 -11.90
CA MET A 80 5.08 -1.77 -13.10
C MET A 80 4.58 -0.39 -13.54
N LEU A 81 3.31 -0.06 -13.31
CA LEU A 81 2.71 1.22 -13.70
C LEU A 81 2.89 2.33 -12.66
N SER A 82 3.09 1.97 -11.38
CA SER A 82 3.15 2.94 -10.28
C SER A 82 4.59 3.35 -9.96
N SER A 83 4.75 4.64 -9.64
CA SER A 83 5.98 5.14 -9.01
C SER A 83 6.00 4.91 -7.49
N VAL A 84 4.82 4.77 -6.90
CA VAL A 84 4.63 4.47 -5.48
C VAL A 84 3.55 3.40 -5.38
N LEU A 85 3.93 2.22 -4.89
CA LEU A 85 3.01 1.15 -4.57
C LEU A 85 2.72 1.14 -3.07
N ILE A 86 1.46 1.26 -2.68
CA ILE A 86 1.04 1.14 -1.29
C ILE A 86 0.55 -0.28 -1.06
N TYR A 87 1.35 -1.07 -0.35
CA TYR A 87 0.97 -2.42 0.07
C TYR A 87 0.22 -2.34 1.40
N ASN A 88 -1.11 -2.38 1.32
CA ASN A 88 -2.01 -2.24 2.45
C ASN A 88 -2.22 -3.60 3.15
N LEU A 89 -1.70 -3.71 4.37
CA LEU A 89 -1.74 -4.93 5.19
C LEU A 89 -2.55 -4.69 6.46
N SER A 90 -3.14 -5.77 7.00
CA SER A 90 -3.90 -5.72 8.25
C SER A 90 -3.03 -6.17 9.41
N GLN A 91 -3.02 -5.38 10.48
CA GLN A 91 -2.40 -5.65 11.79
C GLN A 91 -0.87 -5.77 11.81
N ASN A 92 -0.24 -6.55 10.94
CA ASN A 92 1.20 -6.81 10.98
C ASN A 92 1.76 -7.09 9.57
N ILE A 93 3.06 -7.38 9.50
CA ILE A 93 3.72 -7.96 8.33
C ILE A 93 4.03 -9.42 8.68
N GLU A 94 3.34 -10.34 8.02
CA GLU A 94 3.52 -11.79 8.17
C GLU A 94 4.44 -12.35 7.06
N GLU A 95 4.92 -13.59 7.21
CA GLU A 95 5.84 -14.18 6.22
C GLU A 95 5.14 -14.50 4.89
N ASP A 96 3.86 -14.84 4.93
CA ASP A 96 3.03 -15.04 3.74
C ASP A 96 2.85 -13.73 2.97
N ASP A 97 2.65 -12.59 3.64
CA ASP A 97 2.68 -11.26 2.99
C ASP A 97 3.99 -11.04 2.22
N LEU A 98 5.13 -11.42 2.83
CA LEU A 98 6.43 -11.32 2.17
C LEU A 98 6.54 -12.29 1.01
N GLN A 99 6.07 -13.52 1.14
CA GLN A 99 6.08 -14.53 0.06
C GLN A 99 5.21 -14.12 -1.11
N HIS A 100 4.10 -13.44 -0.87
CA HIS A 100 3.32 -12.82 -1.93
C HIS A 100 4.15 -11.78 -2.68
N LEU A 101 5.07 -11.08 -1.99
CA LEU A 101 6.04 -10.21 -2.65
C LEU A 101 7.09 -10.92 -3.52
N GLN A 102 7.31 -12.22 -3.33
CA GLN A 102 8.18 -13.00 -4.20
C GLN A 102 7.66 -13.09 -5.64
N LEU A 103 6.34 -13.18 -5.81
CA LEU A 103 5.73 -13.15 -7.14
C LEU A 103 6.07 -11.83 -7.88
N PHE A 104 6.36 -10.75 -7.14
CA PHE A 104 6.68 -9.43 -7.72
C PHE A 104 8.12 -9.36 -8.22
N THR A 105 9.03 -10.14 -7.63
CA THR A 105 10.46 -10.11 -7.97
C THR A 105 10.77 -10.90 -9.24
N ASP A 106 9.97 -11.92 -9.55
CA ASP A 106 10.15 -12.71 -10.78
C ASP A 106 9.80 -11.88 -12.03
N TYR A 107 8.74 -11.07 -11.96
CA TYR A 107 8.41 -10.10 -13.03
C TYR A 107 9.35 -8.88 -13.01
N GLY A 108 9.79 -8.43 -11.83
CA GLY A 108 10.79 -7.37 -11.71
C GLY A 108 12.13 -7.74 -12.37
N SER A 109 12.54 -9.00 -12.25
CA SER A 109 13.74 -9.53 -12.92
C SER A 109 13.62 -9.48 -14.44
N LEU A 110 12.45 -9.82 -14.99
CA LEU A 110 12.16 -9.68 -16.43
C LEU A 110 12.19 -8.21 -16.90
N ALA A 111 11.78 -7.28 -16.05
CA ALA A 111 11.87 -5.84 -16.31
C ALA A 111 13.33 -5.32 -16.23
N GLN A 112 14.11 -5.86 -15.28
CA GLN A 112 15.51 -5.50 -15.05
C GLN A 112 16.42 -5.80 -16.25
N GLU A 113 16.11 -6.81 -17.07
CA GLU A 113 16.87 -7.11 -18.30
C GLU A 113 16.94 -5.92 -19.28
N LYS A 114 16.07 -4.92 -19.12
CA LYS A 114 15.96 -3.76 -20.02
C LYS A 114 16.33 -2.41 -19.38
N SER A 115 16.66 -2.37 -18.09
CA SER A 115 16.89 -1.11 -17.36
C SER A 115 18.17 -1.11 -16.52
N VAL A 116 18.87 0.02 -16.47
CA VAL A 116 19.99 0.22 -15.54
C VAL A 116 19.42 0.67 -14.19
N GLY A 117 19.49 -0.21 -13.18
CA GLY A 117 19.07 0.12 -11.81
C GLY A 117 18.09 -0.90 -11.21
N LYS A 118 17.42 -0.51 -10.12
CA LYS A 118 16.33 -1.30 -9.55
C LYS A 118 15.07 -1.13 -10.41
N PRO A 119 14.26 -2.18 -10.61
CA PRO A 119 13.14 -2.17 -11.55
C PRO A 119 11.97 -1.29 -11.08
N PHE A 120 11.85 -1.07 -9.77
CA PHE A 120 10.74 -0.34 -9.17
C PHE A 120 11.25 0.77 -8.25
N GLN A 121 10.43 1.80 -8.09
CA GLN A 121 10.78 2.99 -7.32
C GLN A 121 10.48 2.81 -5.83
N ARG A 122 9.24 3.07 -5.39
CA ARG A 122 8.88 3.00 -3.96
C ARG A 122 7.85 1.93 -3.65
N LEU A 123 8.13 1.09 -2.66
CA LEU A 123 7.16 0.24 -1.98
C LEU A 123 6.90 0.78 -0.57
N GLN A 124 5.64 1.14 -0.30
CA GLN A 124 5.17 1.62 0.99
C GLN A 124 4.28 0.56 1.64
N PHE A 125 4.78 -0.08 2.69
CA PHE A 125 3.95 -0.88 3.58
C PHE A 125 3.04 0.06 4.39
N LEU A 126 1.74 -0.18 4.35
CA LEU A 126 0.76 0.53 5.18
C LEU A 126 0.08 -0.50 6.09
N ILE A 127 0.48 -0.51 7.36
CA ILE A 127 -0.03 -1.46 8.33
C ILE A 127 -1.23 -0.84 9.02
N ARG A 128 -2.41 -1.37 8.72
CA ARG A 128 -3.68 -0.99 9.33
C ARG A 128 -3.82 -1.62 10.70
N ASP A 129 -4.60 -0.99 11.57
CA ASP A 129 -5.01 -1.57 12.86
C ASP A 129 -3.84 -2.05 13.75
N TRP A 130 -2.71 -1.34 13.69
CA TRP A 130 -1.53 -1.63 14.49
C TRP A 130 -1.86 -1.51 15.99
N SER A 131 -1.61 -2.58 16.75
CA SER A 131 -2.13 -2.75 18.11
C SER A 131 -1.09 -2.66 19.21
N VAL A 132 0.21 -2.61 18.87
CA VAL A 132 1.32 -2.57 19.85
C VAL A 132 2.19 -1.30 19.72
N PRO A 133 1.60 -0.09 19.84
CA PRO A 133 2.32 1.17 19.68
C PRO A 133 3.43 1.41 20.72
N TYR A 134 3.39 0.67 21.83
CA TYR A 134 4.43 0.70 22.86
C TYR A 134 5.73 0.01 22.42
N GLU A 135 5.69 -0.92 21.45
CA GLU A 135 6.89 -1.53 20.86
C GLU A 135 7.37 -0.71 19.65
N TYR A 136 6.46 -0.39 18.74
CA TYR A 136 6.73 0.47 17.58
C TYR A 136 5.67 1.57 17.50
N PRO A 137 6.03 2.86 17.67
CA PRO A 137 5.05 3.95 17.68
C PRO A 137 4.34 4.09 16.33
N TYR A 138 3.13 4.64 16.35
CA TYR A 138 2.40 4.95 15.11
C TYR A 138 3.20 5.86 14.17
N GLY A 139 2.89 5.75 12.87
CA GLY A 139 3.50 6.55 11.82
C GLY A 139 4.76 5.94 11.21
N ALA A 140 5.47 6.76 10.43
CA ALA A 140 6.61 6.32 9.62
C ALA A 140 7.82 5.86 10.45
N GLN A 141 8.06 6.48 11.61
CA GLN A 141 9.24 6.17 12.41
C GLN A 141 9.18 4.76 13.02
N GLY A 142 8.03 4.39 13.60
CA GLY A 142 7.85 3.02 14.11
C GLY A 142 7.74 2.01 12.98
N GLY A 143 7.06 2.38 11.88
CA GLY A 143 6.95 1.55 10.69
C GLY A 143 8.29 1.16 10.10
N LEU A 144 9.20 2.12 9.91
CA LEU A 144 10.54 1.85 9.38
C LEU A 144 11.33 0.89 10.28
N LYS A 145 11.25 1.07 11.61
CA LYS A 145 11.90 0.16 12.57
C LYS A 145 11.33 -1.25 12.52
N LEU A 146 10.00 -1.38 12.42
CA LEU A 146 9.34 -2.68 12.26
C LEU A 146 9.78 -3.36 10.96
N LEU A 147 9.75 -2.62 9.84
CA LEU A 147 10.11 -3.14 8.52
C LEU A 147 11.56 -3.61 8.48
N HIS A 148 12.50 -2.83 9.02
CA HIS A 148 13.90 -3.24 9.11
C HIS A 148 14.07 -4.56 9.86
N LYS A 149 13.38 -4.75 10.99
CA LYS A 149 13.41 -6.01 11.74
C LYS A 149 12.80 -7.17 10.95
N ARG A 150 11.73 -6.93 10.17
CA ARG A 150 11.07 -7.98 9.37
C ARG A 150 11.91 -8.41 8.17
N LEU A 151 12.61 -7.47 7.53
CA LEU A 151 13.45 -7.71 6.37
C LEU A 151 14.93 -8.01 6.71
N GLU A 152 15.28 -8.10 7.99
CA GLU A 152 16.63 -8.47 8.41
C GLU A 152 16.98 -9.88 7.93
N VAL A 153 18.14 -10.02 7.29
CA VAL A 153 18.65 -11.30 6.80
C VAL A 153 19.71 -11.79 7.78
N HIS A 154 19.55 -13.01 8.29
CA HIS A 154 20.54 -13.61 9.20
C HIS A 154 20.72 -15.11 8.93
N GLU A 155 21.89 -15.65 9.27
CA GLU A 155 22.31 -17.02 8.92
C GLU A 155 21.40 -18.11 9.47
N GLY A 156 20.72 -17.84 10.60
CA GLY A 156 19.76 -18.76 11.20
C GLY A 156 18.43 -18.92 10.44
N GLN A 157 18.16 -18.10 9.41
CA GLN A 157 16.93 -18.21 8.60
C GLN A 157 17.05 -19.33 7.56
N HIS A 158 15.91 -19.91 7.17
CA HIS A 158 15.86 -20.78 6.01
C HIS A 158 16.30 -20.02 4.75
N LYS A 159 17.04 -20.68 3.84
CA LYS A 159 17.62 -20.03 2.65
C LYS A 159 16.58 -19.31 1.80
N GLU A 160 15.39 -19.89 1.66
CA GLU A 160 14.27 -19.28 0.93
C GLU A 160 13.85 -17.93 1.50
N LEU A 161 13.81 -17.81 2.83
CA LEU A 161 13.44 -16.57 3.52
C LEU A 161 14.53 -15.48 3.38
N GLN A 162 15.79 -15.89 3.36
CA GLN A 162 16.92 -14.98 3.10
C GLN A 162 16.85 -14.43 1.67
N THR A 163 16.70 -15.33 0.69
CA THR A 163 16.57 -14.98 -0.73
C THR A 163 15.40 -14.04 -0.97
N LEU A 164 14.24 -14.32 -0.36
CA LEU A 164 13.05 -13.49 -0.45
C LEU A 164 13.31 -12.04 -0.02
N ARG A 165 13.88 -11.86 1.17
CA ARG A 165 14.19 -10.54 1.74
C ARG A 165 15.21 -9.79 0.87
N GLN A 166 16.25 -10.48 0.43
CA GLN A 166 17.27 -9.91 -0.47
C GLN A 166 16.65 -9.44 -1.79
N HIS A 167 15.74 -10.23 -2.38
CA HIS A 167 15.07 -9.84 -3.62
C HIS A 167 14.16 -8.63 -3.44
N ILE A 168 13.36 -8.57 -2.36
CA ILE A 168 12.52 -7.39 -2.07
C ILE A 168 13.41 -6.14 -1.98
N GLN A 169 14.53 -6.22 -1.25
CA GLN A 169 15.49 -5.12 -1.12
C GLN A 169 16.17 -4.76 -2.45
N ALA A 170 16.38 -5.73 -3.34
CA ALA A 170 17.00 -5.50 -4.66
C ALA A 170 16.03 -4.92 -5.69
N CYS A 171 14.71 -5.10 -5.53
CA CYS A 171 13.72 -4.70 -6.52
C CYS A 171 13.25 -3.23 -6.40
N PHE A 172 13.30 -2.64 -5.21
CA PHE A 172 12.76 -1.29 -4.96
C PHE A 172 13.85 -0.29 -4.56
N GLU A 173 13.88 0.89 -5.20
CA GLU A 173 14.76 2.01 -4.82
C GLU A 173 14.54 2.43 -3.37
N GLU A 174 13.28 2.46 -2.93
CA GLU A 174 12.89 2.82 -1.57
C GLU A 174 11.87 1.84 -0.99
N LEU A 175 12.15 1.38 0.24
CA LEU A 175 11.23 0.64 1.08
C LEU A 175 10.82 1.51 2.26
N ALA A 176 9.52 1.69 2.47
CA ALA A 176 8.99 2.48 3.56
C ALA A 176 7.85 1.75 4.26
N CYS A 177 7.58 2.10 5.52
CA CYS A 177 6.49 1.52 6.28
C CYS A 177 5.83 2.56 7.19
N PHE A 178 4.51 2.52 7.30
CA PHE A 178 3.72 3.42 8.12
C PHE A 178 2.69 2.62 8.93
N LEU A 179 2.66 2.84 10.25
CA LEU A 179 1.75 2.14 11.16
C LEU A 179 0.54 3.02 11.48
N MET A 180 -0.66 2.54 11.15
CA MET A 180 -1.92 3.23 11.43
C MET A 180 -2.63 2.62 12.65
N PRO A 181 -3.26 3.43 13.51
CA PRO A 181 -4.14 2.92 14.55
C PRO A 181 -5.42 2.34 13.94
N HIS A 182 -6.12 1.53 14.73
CA HIS A 182 -7.47 1.09 14.40
C HIS A 182 -8.42 2.30 14.29
N PRO A 183 -9.28 2.40 13.28
CA PRO A 183 -10.11 3.58 13.02
C PRO A 183 -11.31 3.76 13.98
N GLY A 184 -11.35 3.01 15.09
CA GLY A 184 -12.52 2.89 15.98
C GLY A 184 -13.53 1.82 15.56
N LEU A 185 -14.30 1.29 16.52
CA LEU A 185 -15.24 0.19 16.29
C LEU A 185 -16.40 0.59 15.38
N ASN A 186 -16.86 1.84 15.47
CA ASN A 186 -17.95 2.34 14.63
C ASN A 186 -17.61 2.23 13.13
N VAL A 187 -16.37 2.57 12.76
CA VAL A 187 -15.89 2.43 11.37
C VAL A 187 -15.82 0.97 10.94
N ALA A 188 -15.40 0.07 11.83
CA ALA A 188 -15.17 -1.33 11.50
C ALA A 188 -16.44 -2.18 11.42
N THR A 189 -17.46 -1.88 12.23
CA THR A 189 -18.60 -2.80 12.41
C THR A 189 -19.96 -2.20 12.07
N SER A 190 -20.07 -0.87 11.91
CA SER A 190 -21.35 -0.23 11.60
C SER A 190 -21.67 -0.35 10.11
N PRO A 191 -22.80 -0.98 9.73
CA PRO A 191 -23.23 -1.04 8.33
C PRO A 191 -23.66 0.33 7.79
N GLU A 192 -23.98 1.28 8.68
CA GLU A 192 -24.42 2.64 8.33
C GLU A 192 -23.27 3.63 8.22
N PHE A 193 -22.02 3.18 8.47
CA PHE A 193 -20.87 4.07 8.39
C PHE A 193 -20.64 4.51 6.93
N ASN A 194 -20.62 5.82 6.70
CA ASN A 194 -20.49 6.43 5.38
C ASN A 194 -19.26 7.35 5.25
N GLY A 195 -18.26 7.16 6.11
CA GLY A 195 -16.96 7.84 5.98
C GLY A 195 -16.81 9.15 6.74
N LYS A 196 -17.86 9.60 7.46
CA LYS A 196 -17.81 10.80 8.30
C LYS A 196 -16.74 10.69 9.39
N LEU A 197 -16.11 11.81 9.71
CA LEU A 197 -15.10 11.90 10.78
C LEU A 197 -15.76 12.07 12.16
N ALA A 198 -16.91 12.73 12.21
CA ALA A 198 -17.71 12.87 13.43
C ALA A 198 -18.19 11.49 13.90
N GLY A 199 -17.94 11.17 15.18
CA GLY A 199 -18.36 9.89 15.79
C GLY A 199 -17.37 8.73 15.65
N ARG A 200 -16.08 9.04 15.43
CA ARG A 200 -14.95 8.11 15.64
C ARG A 200 -14.67 7.85 17.11
#